data_AF-A0A345Z3A7-F1
#
_entry.id   AF-A0A345Z3A7-F1
#
_cell.length_a   1.000
_cell.length_b   1.000
_cell.length_c   1.000
_cell.angle_alpha   90.00
_cell.angle_beta   90.00
_cell.angle_gamma   90.00
#
_symmetry.space_group_name_H-M   'P 1'
#
loop_
_entity.id
_entity.type
_entity.pdbx_description
1 polymer ?
#
loop_
_entity_poly.entity_id
_entity_poly.type
_entity_poly.pdbx_seq_one_letter_code
_entity_poly.pdbx_strand_id
1 'polypeptide(L)'
;MYIPIERNNRGILMVDKEVINNLILFGVGTQIDREIGCKVKTWYHQENGFFALIEFYIDAKKDFNINERELSITINEAIEQTLNTKPKNISFAYIHK
;
A
#
# COMPACT_ATOMS: atom_id res chain seq x y z
N MET A 1 -4.95 3.70 18.42
CA MET A 1 -5.58 3.20 17.18
C MET A 1 -5.99 1.76 17.44
N TYR A 2 -7.30 1.46 17.42
CA TYR A 2 -7.81 0.11 17.62
C TYR A 2 -8.09 -0.48 16.24
N ILE A 3 -7.42 -1.57 15.88
CA ILE A 3 -7.62 -2.26 14.61
C ILE A 3 -8.56 -3.43 14.88
N PRO A 4 -9.83 -3.39 14.43
CA PRO A 4 -10.70 -4.55 14.55
C PRO A 4 -10.21 -5.63 13.58
N ILE A 5 -9.65 -6.71 14.12
CA ILE A 5 -9.32 -7.92 13.36
C ILE A 5 -10.45 -8.90 13.60
N GLU A 6 -11.44 -8.93 12.70
CA GLU A 6 -12.49 -9.94 12.75
C GLU A 6 -12.09 -11.18 11.95
N ARG A 7 -12.21 -12.35 12.58
CA ARG A 7 -12.13 -13.64 11.89
C ARG A 7 -13.54 -14.03 11.47
N ASN A 8 -13.76 -14.33 10.19
CA ASN A 8 -15.05 -14.87 9.79
C ASN A 8 -15.25 -16.29 10.36
N ASN A 9 -16.47 -16.83 10.26
CA ASN A 9 -16.82 -18.18 10.75
C ASN A 9 -15.99 -19.34 10.13
N ARG A 10 -15.10 -19.05 9.17
CA ARG A 10 -14.16 -20.00 8.55
C ARG A 10 -12.71 -19.80 8.99
N GLY A 11 -12.44 -18.88 9.93
CA GLY A 11 -11.10 -18.56 10.41
C GLY A 11 -10.27 -17.68 9.46
N ILE A 12 -10.89 -17.07 8.44
CA ILE A 12 -10.21 -16.20 7.48
C ILE A 12 -10.15 -14.78 8.07
N LEU A 13 -8.96 -14.18 8.03
CA LEU A 13 -8.72 -12.79 8.41
C LEU A 13 -9.55 -11.86 7.50
N MET A 14 -10.60 -11.23 8.03
CA MET A 14 -11.27 -10.12 7.36
C MET A 14 -10.63 -8.83 7.84
N VAL A 15 -9.49 -8.49 7.26
CA VAL A 15 -8.90 -7.15 7.46
C VAL A 15 -9.53 -6.22 6.44
N ASP A 16 -10.09 -5.12 6.93
CA ASP A 16 -10.65 -4.09 6.07
C ASP A 16 -9.57 -3.60 5.09
N LYS A 17 -9.90 -3.56 3.79
CA LYS A 17 -9.01 -3.06 2.74
C LYS A 17 -8.55 -1.63 3.05
N GLU A 18 -9.39 -0.84 3.71
CA GLU A 18 -9.04 0.52 4.12
C GLU A 18 -7.90 0.54 5.14
N VAL A 19 -7.88 -0.42 6.08
CA VAL A 19 -6.78 -0.55 7.05
C VAL A 19 -5.47 -0.89 6.35
N ILE A 20 -5.50 -1.81 5.39
CA ILE A 20 -4.31 -2.19 4.61
C ILE A 20 -3.82 -1.01 3.76
N ASN A 21 -4.75 -0.29 3.11
CA ASN A 21 -4.41 0.91 2.34
C ASN A 21 -3.74 1.96 3.23
N ASN A 22 -4.27 2.21 4.43
CA ASN A 22 -3.73 3.18 5.37
C ASN A 22 -2.36 2.76 5.93
N LEU A 23 -2.16 1.46 6.19
CA LEU A 23 -0.87 0.93 6.60
C LEU A 23 0.21 1.19 5.53
N ILE A 24 -0.08 0.84 4.27
CA ILE A 24 0.84 1.08 3.16
C ILE A 24 1.07 2.58 2.98
N LEU A 25 -0.01 3.38 3.02
CA LEU A 25 0.07 4.83 2.85
C LEU A 25 0.95 5.47 3.92
N PHE A 26 0.88 5.01 5.17
CA PHE A 26 1.74 5.47 6.24
C PHE A 26 3.22 5.16 5.96
N GLY A 27 3.53 3.93 5.56
CA GLY A 27 4.90 3.54 5.19
C GLY A 27 5.45 4.39 4.04
N VAL A 28 4.71 4.47 2.94
CA VAL A 28 5.10 5.24 1.74
C VAL A 28 5.18 6.73 2.04
N GLY A 29 4.22 7.28 2.78
CA GLY A 29 4.13 8.71 3.09
C GLY A 29 5.30 9.27 3.89
N THR A 30 6.04 8.41 4.61
CA THR A 30 7.27 8.82 5.32
C THR A 30 8.50 8.92 4.43
N GLN A 31 8.45 8.39 3.20
CA GLN A 31 9.59 8.26 2.29
C GLN A 31 9.44 9.11 1.03
N ILE A 32 8.32 9.81 0.87
CA ILE A 32 8.05 10.70 -0.27
C ILE A 32 7.95 12.15 0.18
N ASP A 33 8.18 13.07 -0.75
CA ASP A 33 8.01 14.50 -0.50
C ASP A 33 6.56 14.83 -0.13
N ARG A 34 6.37 15.68 0.87
CA ARG A 34 5.03 16.07 1.39
C ARG A 34 4.13 16.74 0.36
N GLU A 35 4.72 17.25 -0.71
CA GLU A 35 4.00 17.92 -1.80
C GLU A 35 3.41 16.93 -2.81
N ILE A 36 3.85 15.66 -2.77
CA ILE A 36 3.34 14.58 -3.63
C ILE A 36 2.09 14.01 -2.97
N GLY A 37 0.94 14.16 -3.63
CA GLY A 37 -0.26 13.47 -3.20
C GLY A 37 -0.08 11.97 -3.41
N CYS A 38 -0.43 11.14 -2.43
CA CYS A 38 -0.32 9.69 -2.55
C CYS A 38 -1.65 9.01 -2.22
N LYS A 39 -2.04 8.03 -3.02
CA LYS A 39 -3.19 7.17 -2.77
C LYS A 39 -2.81 5.72 -2.97
N VAL A 40 -3.30 4.86 -2.08
CA VAL A 40 -3.07 3.43 -2.15
C VAL A 40 -4.38 2.72 -2.46
N LYS A 41 -4.32 1.78 -3.40
CA LYS A 41 -5.41 0.85 -3.72
C LYS A 41 -4.90 -0.57 -3.61
N THR A 42 -5.63 -1.42 -2.91
CA THR A 42 -5.24 -2.83 -2.74
C THR A 42 -6.37 -3.77 -3.17
N TRP A 43 -5.96 -4.91 -3.68
CA TRP A 43 -6.85 -6.01 -4.05
C TRP A 43 -6.31 -7.30 -3.45
N TYR A 44 -7.19 -8.00 -2.72
CA TYR A 44 -6.92 -9.35 -2.23
C TYR A 44 -7.86 -10.29 -2.98
N HIS A 45 -7.30 -11.08 -3.90
CA HIS A 45 -8.03 -12.12 -4.60
C HIS A 45 -7.67 -13.46 -3.96
N GLN A 46 -8.67 -14.19 -3.45
CA GLN A 46 -8.44 -15.44 -2.70
C GLN A 46 -7.61 -16.47 -3.49
N GLU A 47 -7.71 -16.49 -4.82
CA GLU A 47 -6.93 -17.40 -5.69
C GLU A 47 -5.68 -16.73 -6.28
N ASN A 48 -5.72 -15.40 -6.51
CA ASN A 48 -4.68 -14.70 -7.24
C ASN A 48 -3.67 -13.97 -6.35
N GLY A 49 -3.88 -13.90 -5.03
CA GLY A 49 -2.97 -13.26 -4.07
C GLY A 49 -3.27 -11.77 -3.82
N PHE A 50 -2.32 -11.11 -3.16
CA PHE A 50 -2.42 -9.69 -2.80
C PHE A 50 -1.71 -8.80 -3.83
N PHE A 51 -2.37 -7.71 -4.22
CA PHE A 51 -1.89 -6.73 -5.19
C PHE A 51 -2.03 -5.33 -4.61
N ALA A 52 -1.03 -4.48 -4.82
CA ALA A 52 -1.03 -3.08 -4.41
C ALA A 52 -0.75 -2.17 -5.61
N LEU A 53 -1.53 -1.10 -5.74
CA LEU A 53 -1.29 0.02 -6.65
C LEU A 53 -1.11 1.29 -5.83
N ILE A 54 -0.02 1.98 -6.09
CA ILE A 54 0.34 3.23 -5.43
C ILE A 54 0.26 4.31 -6.50
N GLU A 55 -0.64 5.27 -6.30
CA GLU A 55 -0.88 6.40 -7.19
C GLU A 55 -0.21 7.65 -6.61
N PHE A 56 0.76 8.19 -7.34
CA PHE A 56 1.41 9.46 -7.04
C PHE A 56 0.80 10.57 -7.88
N TYR A 57 0.28 11.59 -7.22
CA TYR A 57 -0.25 12.80 -7.82
C TYR A 57 0.81 13.89 -7.74
N ILE A 58 1.43 14.15 -8.88
CA ILE A 58 2.64 14.97 -9.02
C ILE A 58 2.32 16.24 -9.82
N ASP A 59 2.94 17.35 -9.43
CA ASP A 59 2.94 18.59 -10.20
C ASP A 59 4.01 18.48 -11.30
N ALA A 60 3.61 18.64 -12.56
CA ALA A 60 4.50 18.50 -13.72
C ALA A 60 5.67 19.52 -13.74
N LYS A 61 5.63 20.57 -12.92
CA LYS A 61 6.67 21.62 -12.86
C LYS A 61 7.76 21.36 -11.83
N LYS A 62 7.65 20.30 -11.02
CA LYS A 62 8.62 19.96 -9.98
C LYS A 62 9.31 18.65 -10.30
N ASP A 63 10.63 18.63 -10.13
CA ASP A 63 11.38 17.39 -10.11
C ASP A 63 11.13 16.67 -8.79
N PHE A 64 10.74 15.40 -8.85
CA PHE A 64 10.55 14.53 -7.70
C PHE A 64 11.39 13.26 -7.87
N ASN A 65 11.91 12.75 -6.76
CA ASN A 65 12.66 11.50 -6.75
C ASN A 65 11.90 10.47 -5.90
N ILE A 66 11.33 9.46 -6.56
CA ILE A 66 10.64 8.36 -5.89
C ILE A 66 11.48 7.09 -6.05
N ASN A 67 12.01 6.59 -4.93
CA ASN A 67 12.75 5.33 -4.91
C ASN A 67 11.79 4.15 -4.79
N GLU A 68 11.27 3.68 -5.93
CA GLU A 68 10.33 2.55 -6.00
C GLU A 68 10.85 1.27 -5.33
N ARG A 69 12.17 1.07 -5.30
CA ARG A 69 12.79 -0.11 -4.68
C ARG A 69 12.66 -0.07 -3.16
N GLU A 70 12.99 1.07 -2.54
CA GLU A 70 12.84 1.27 -1.09
C GLU A 70 11.37 1.22 -0.67
N LEU A 71 10.49 1.83 -1.46
CA LEU A 71 9.05 1.75 -1.22
C LEU A 71 8.55 0.30 -1.30
N SER A 72 9.00 -0.47 -2.28
CA SER A 72 8.62 -1.88 -2.41
C SER A 72 9.06 -2.71 -1.21
N ILE A 73 10.27 -2.48 -0.68
CA ILE A 73 10.77 -3.14 0.54
C ILE A 73 9.86 -2.79 1.71
N THR A 74 9.59 -1.51 1.91
CA THR A 74 8.75 -1.00 3.01
C THR A 74 7.33 -1.59 2.96
N ILE A 75 6.73 -1.64 1.77
CA ILE A 75 5.40 -2.22 1.55
C ILE A 75 5.41 -3.72 1.87
N ASN A 76 6.43 -4.45 1.39
CA ASN A 76 6.57 -5.88 1.66
C ASN A 76 6.69 -6.15 3.15
N GLU A 77 7.54 -5.40 3.87
CA GLU A 77 7.74 -5.56 5.31
C GLU A 77 6.46 -5.26 6.09
N ALA A 78 5.78 -4.15 5.78
CA ALA A 78 4.54 -3.78 6.46
C ALA A 78 3.44 -4.84 6.27
N ILE A 79 3.30 -5.36 5.06
CA ILE A 79 2.30 -6.39 4.73
C ILE A 79 2.66 -7.75 5.32
N GLU A 80 3.92 -8.15 5.26
CA GLU A 80 4.40 -9.41 5.85
C GLU A 80 4.20 -9.40 7.38
N GLN A 81 4.53 -8.30 8.05
CA GLN A 81 4.34 -8.17 9.50
C GLN A 81 2.86 -8.16 9.91
N THR A 82 1.97 -7.59 9.09
CA THR A 82 0.55 -7.42 9.47
C THR A 82 -0.31 -8.62 9.07
N LEU A 83 -0.05 -9.19 7.89
CA LEU A 83 -0.91 -10.19 7.26
C LEU A 83 -0.21 -11.55 7.06
N ASN A 84 1.07 -11.66 7.42
CA ASN A 84 1.88 -12.86 7.21
C ASN A 84 1.84 -13.36 5.75
N THR A 85 1.84 -12.42 4.80
CA THR A 85 1.77 -12.67 3.36
C THR A 85 2.62 -11.66 2.60
N LYS A 86 2.88 -11.89 1.31
CA LYS A 86 3.59 -10.95 0.44
C LYS A 86 2.71 -10.52 -0.72
N PRO A 87 2.73 -9.23 -1.09
CA PRO A 87 2.21 -8.80 -2.38
C PRO A 87 2.85 -9.60 -3.50
N LYS A 88 2.03 -10.13 -4.41
CA LYS A 88 2.53 -10.73 -5.65
C LYS A 88 3.04 -9.66 -6.62
N ASN A 89 2.44 -8.47 -6.55
CA ASN A 89 2.81 -7.35 -7.38
C ASN A 89 2.52 -6.04 -6.64
N ILE A 90 3.45 -5.10 -6.78
CA ILE A 90 3.34 -3.71 -6.34
C ILE A 90 3.56 -2.88 -7.60
N SER A 91 2.58 -2.06 -7.95
CA SER A 91 2.64 -1.19 -9.12
C SER A 91 2.60 0.26 -8.70
N PHE A 92 3.36 1.09 -9.41
CA PHE A 92 3.44 2.52 -9.19
C PHE A 92 2.85 3.23 -10.42
N ALA A 93 1.94 4.17 -10.18
CA ALA A 93 1.32 4.98 -11.21
C ALA A 93 1.57 6.47 -10.92
N TYR A 94 2.02 7.18 -11.93
CA TYR A 94 2.31 8.61 -11.86
C TYR A 94 1.20 9.39 -12.58
N ILE A 95 0.47 10.19 -11.83
CA ILE A 95 -0.66 10.98 -12.31
C ILE A 95 -0.24 12.44 -12.29
N HIS A 96 0.05 12.98 -13.47
CA HIS A 96 0.34 14.39 -13.65
C HIS A 96 -0.95 15.22 -13.54
N LYS A 97 -0.95 16.22 -12.67
CA LYS A 97 -2.01 17.23 -12.58
C LYS A 97 -1.72 18.46 -13.43
#